data_AF-A0A848UTD7-F1
#
_entry.id   AF-A0A848UTD7-F1
#
_cell.length_a   1.000
_cell.length_b   1.000
_cell.length_c   1.000
_cell.angle_alpha   90.00
_cell.angle_beta   90.00
_cell.angle_gamma   90.00
#
_symmetry.space_group_name_H-M   'P 1'
#
loop_
_entity.id
_entity.type
_entity.pdbx_description
1 polymer ?
#
loop_
_entity_poly.entity_id
_entity_poly.type
_entity_poly.pdbx_seq_one_letter_code
_entity_poly.pdbx_strand_id
1 'polypeptide(L)'
;MTKRLTLNAEKRKTIADVFKAHWESEDNPKRQAHLKAIENYNHAREITKSLAEKVVRAHQPQEDIDTIRGMIQKYNRAGGELYEDNCFYFTQPITKVDDEGREYQSENEEHVKFNLDDRDFARSYYRDEINAKGLDADYKLKLQDDYSKRNPVYYDMESRVEKFLGYGSRNDKTGNTIYHQDEWENDFKLWTIGSNYCHSRQFKVDEDTIKVFQMYNQAVENVKLSHQQLFSYVEDKMSKLRLGLKSYRYFDQAKALADKVGVALNESVLNESSSMALSIYSPENLASLLEDKVELTRDQKIAIAKGLMQQEAIN
;
A
#
# COMPACT_ATOMS: atom_id res chain seq x y z
N MET A 1 10.24 -31.56 41.48
CA MET A 1 9.03 -30.98 40.87
C MET A 1 9.39 -29.60 40.35
N THR A 2 9.40 -29.41 39.03
CA THR A 2 9.63 -28.09 38.43
C THR A 2 8.41 -27.21 38.75
N LYS A 3 8.67 -26.01 39.28
CA LYS A 3 7.60 -25.08 39.70
C LYS A 3 6.83 -24.62 38.46
N ARG A 4 5.52 -24.91 38.39
CA ARG A 4 4.66 -24.47 37.28
C ARG A 4 4.65 -22.95 37.19
N LEU A 5 4.90 -22.42 36.00
CA LEU A 5 4.94 -21.00 35.76
C LEU A 5 3.53 -20.42 35.64
N THR A 6 3.18 -19.49 36.51
CA THR A 6 1.87 -18.80 36.49
C THR A 6 1.86 -17.66 35.48
N LEU A 7 0.72 -17.45 34.85
CA LEU A 7 0.51 -16.40 33.85
C LEU A 7 -0.11 -15.14 34.49
N ASN A 8 0.64 -14.03 34.44
CA ASN A 8 0.13 -12.68 34.71
C ASN A 8 -0.26 -11.98 33.38
N ALA A 9 -0.70 -10.72 33.44
CA ALA A 9 -1.10 -9.99 32.23
C ALA A 9 0.04 -9.82 31.21
N GLU A 10 1.25 -9.51 31.67
CA GLU A 10 2.42 -9.30 30.81
C GLU A 10 2.86 -10.58 30.10
N LYS A 11 2.89 -11.71 30.81
CA LYS A 11 3.19 -13.03 30.23
C LYS A 11 2.14 -13.42 29.20
N ARG A 12 0.85 -13.16 29.47
CA ARG A 12 -0.23 -13.40 28.48
C ARG A 12 -0.06 -12.54 27.24
N LYS A 13 0.33 -11.27 27.39
CA LYS A 13 0.63 -10.37 26.26
C LYS A 13 1.80 -10.92 25.43
N THR A 14 2.89 -11.29 26.09
CA THR A 14 4.08 -11.86 25.44
C THR A 14 3.73 -13.13 24.65
N ILE A 15 2.94 -14.03 25.23
CA ILE A 15 2.45 -15.23 24.52
C ILE A 15 1.57 -14.83 23.33
N ALA A 16 0.65 -13.87 23.51
CA ALA A 16 -0.20 -13.41 22.42
C ALA A 16 0.61 -12.81 21.26
N ASP A 17 1.68 -12.10 21.55
CA ASP A 17 2.57 -11.50 20.54
C ASP A 17 3.32 -12.59 19.73
N VAL A 18 3.71 -13.71 20.36
CA VAL A 18 4.30 -14.88 19.65
C VAL A 18 3.30 -15.49 18.65
N PHE A 19 2.05 -15.68 19.06
CA PHE A 19 1.01 -16.18 18.16
C PHE A 19 0.68 -15.18 17.05
N LYS A 20 0.66 -13.88 17.36
CA LYS A 20 0.47 -12.83 16.37
C LYS A 20 1.54 -12.92 15.28
N ALA A 21 2.81 -13.00 15.69
CA ALA A 21 3.93 -13.14 14.77
C ALA A 21 3.81 -14.39 13.87
N HIS A 22 3.33 -15.52 14.41
CA HIS A 22 3.07 -16.72 13.62
C HIS A 22 1.89 -16.60 12.65
N TRP A 23 0.87 -15.77 12.93
CA TRP A 23 -0.20 -15.52 11.96
C TRP A 23 0.13 -14.44 10.94
N GLU A 24 1.12 -13.61 11.25
CA GLU A 24 1.64 -12.57 10.36
C GLU A 24 2.90 -13.00 9.60
N SER A 25 3.40 -14.22 9.84
CA SER A 25 4.59 -14.75 9.18
C SER A 25 4.37 -14.95 7.68
N GLU A 26 5.45 -14.99 6.94
CA GLU A 26 5.41 -15.10 5.48
C GLU A 26 4.89 -16.43 4.97
N ASP A 27 4.94 -17.52 5.73
CA ASP A 27 4.28 -18.75 5.33
C ASP A 27 2.74 -18.63 5.36
N ASN A 28 2.18 -17.56 5.94
CA ASN A 28 0.75 -17.31 5.95
C ASN A 28 0.23 -16.92 4.54
N PRO A 29 -0.79 -17.62 4.00
CA PRO A 29 -1.35 -17.30 2.68
C PRO A 29 -1.89 -15.87 2.53
N LYS A 30 -2.44 -15.28 3.60
CA LYS A 30 -2.92 -13.89 3.59
C LYS A 30 -1.78 -12.89 3.61
N ARG A 31 -0.66 -13.23 4.26
CA ARG A 31 0.55 -12.41 4.21
C ARG A 31 1.18 -12.45 2.83
N GLN A 32 1.31 -13.63 2.23
CA GLN A 32 1.80 -13.79 0.86
C GLN A 32 0.93 -13.05 -0.16
N ALA A 33 -0.40 -13.10 -0.01
CA ALA A 33 -1.30 -12.36 -0.89
C ALA A 33 -1.07 -10.83 -0.82
N HIS A 34 -0.80 -10.29 0.36
CA HIS A 34 -0.50 -8.87 0.54
C HIS A 34 0.87 -8.49 -0.05
N LEU A 35 1.91 -9.29 0.22
CA LEU A 35 3.24 -9.08 -0.37
C LEU A 35 3.20 -9.14 -1.91
N LYS A 36 2.49 -10.14 -2.46
CA LYS A 36 2.29 -10.26 -3.91
C LYS A 36 1.49 -9.09 -4.49
N ALA A 37 0.50 -8.56 -3.77
CA ALA A 37 -0.23 -7.39 -4.22
C ALA A 37 0.67 -6.16 -4.32
N ILE A 38 1.58 -5.96 -3.35
CA ILE A 38 2.59 -4.89 -3.38
C ILE A 38 3.55 -5.07 -4.56
N GLU A 39 4.05 -6.29 -4.80
CA GLU A 39 4.91 -6.60 -5.93
C GLU A 39 4.21 -6.31 -7.28
N ASN A 40 2.98 -6.79 -7.43
CA ASN A 40 2.15 -6.54 -8.61
C ASN A 40 1.91 -5.05 -8.84
N TYR A 41 1.62 -4.29 -7.77
CA TYR A 41 1.48 -2.85 -7.85
C TYR A 41 2.77 -2.18 -8.32
N ASN A 42 3.94 -2.57 -7.78
CA ASN A 42 5.22 -2.02 -8.21
C ASN A 42 5.45 -2.26 -9.71
N HIS A 43 5.13 -3.45 -10.21
CA HIS A 43 5.22 -3.75 -11.63
C HIS A 43 4.26 -2.91 -12.48
N ALA A 44 3.00 -2.82 -12.06
CA ALA A 44 1.99 -2.01 -12.73
C ALA A 44 2.39 -0.53 -12.75
N ARG A 45 2.93 -0.01 -11.66
CA ARG A 45 3.40 1.38 -11.53
C ARG A 45 4.46 1.73 -12.55
N GLU A 46 5.48 0.89 -12.72
CA GLU A 46 6.56 1.11 -13.70
C GLU A 46 6.03 1.12 -15.15
N ILE A 47 5.15 0.19 -15.49
CA ILE A 47 4.51 0.16 -16.82
C ILE A 47 3.68 1.42 -17.04
N THR A 48 2.87 1.80 -16.05
CA THR A 48 1.94 2.91 -16.14
C THR A 48 2.65 4.26 -16.20
N LYS A 49 3.78 4.45 -15.51
CA LYS A 49 4.64 5.63 -15.67
C LYS A 49 5.08 5.81 -17.12
N SER A 50 5.65 4.75 -17.72
CA SER A 50 6.14 4.80 -19.10
C SER A 50 5.01 5.06 -20.11
N LEU A 51 3.83 4.48 -19.88
CA LEU A 51 2.68 4.67 -20.75
C LEU A 51 2.09 6.09 -20.60
N ALA A 52 1.95 6.58 -19.37
CA ALA A 52 1.47 7.93 -19.07
C ALA A 52 2.37 8.98 -19.72
N GLU A 53 3.69 8.86 -19.61
CA GLU A 53 4.64 9.76 -20.27
C GLU A 53 4.42 9.80 -21.79
N LYS A 54 4.31 8.65 -22.44
CA LYS A 54 4.07 8.56 -23.89
C LYS A 54 2.75 9.23 -24.30
N VAL A 55 1.66 8.93 -23.59
CA VAL A 55 0.34 9.49 -23.89
C VAL A 55 0.33 11.01 -23.69
N VAL A 56 0.84 11.48 -22.55
CA VAL A 56 0.89 12.91 -22.24
C VAL A 56 1.75 13.65 -23.26
N ARG A 57 2.92 13.12 -23.65
CA ARG A 57 3.79 13.74 -24.65
C ARG A 57 3.25 13.68 -26.08
N ALA A 58 2.41 12.70 -26.40
CA ALA A 58 1.70 12.68 -27.69
C ALA A 58 0.67 13.81 -27.81
N HIS A 59 0.06 14.21 -26.70
CA HIS A 59 -0.92 15.31 -26.66
C HIS A 59 -0.29 16.68 -26.38
N GLN A 60 0.79 16.69 -25.61
CA GLN A 60 1.54 17.88 -25.20
C GLN A 60 3.04 17.60 -25.42
N PRO A 61 3.51 17.71 -26.67
CA PRO A 61 4.92 17.51 -27.03
C PRO A 61 5.86 18.38 -26.20
N GLN A 62 7.09 17.89 -26.01
CA GLN A 62 8.11 18.63 -25.25
C GLN A 62 8.43 20.00 -25.89
N GLU A 63 8.34 20.11 -27.21
CA GLU A 63 8.51 21.37 -27.95
C GLU A 63 7.48 22.44 -27.53
N ASP A 64 6.22 22.04 -27.32
CA ASP A 64 5.16 22.95 -26.86
C ASP A 64 5.42 23.40 -25.41
N ILE A 65 5.86 22.47 -24.55
CA ILE A 65 6.26 22.77 -23.18
C ILE A 65 7.39 23.81 -23.17
N ASP A 66 8.43 23.62 -23.98
CA ASP A 66 9.58 24.52 -24.04
C ASP A 66 9.20 25.88 -24.64
N THR A 67 8.29 25.90 -25.61
CA THR A 67 7.72 27.12 -26.17
C THR A 67 6.97 27.93 -25.12
N ILE A 68 6.04 27.30 -24.39
CA ILE A 68 5.29 27.98 -23.31
C ILE A 68 6.24 28.42 -22.20
N ARG A 69 7.26 27.62 -21.86
CA ARG A 69 8.29 27.98 -20.87
C ARG A 69 9.04 29.26 -21.29
N GLY A 70 9.43 29.38 -22.56
CA GLY A 70 10.04 30.59 -23.10
C GLY A 70 9.09 31.80 -23.08
N MET A 71 7.82 31.60 -23.38
CA MET A 71 6.79 32.65 -23.30
C MET A 71 6.59 33.13 -21.85
N ILE A 72 6.58 32.21 -20.88
CA ILE A 72 6.49 32.54 -19.45
C ILE A 72 7.72 33.35 -19.02
N GLN A 73 8.92 32.98 -19.45
CA GLN A 73 10.14 33.76 -19.13
C GLN A 73 10.09 35.19 -19.66
N LYS A 74 9.45 35.41 -20.82
CA LYS A 74 9.37 36.74 -21.46
C LYS A 74 8.20 37.59 -20.96
N TYR A 75 7.05 36.97 -20.69
CA TYR A 75 5.79 37.67 -20.43
C TYR A 75 5.16 37.29 -19.08
N ASN A 76 5.88 36.59 -18.22
CA ASN A 76 5.37 36.02 -16.96
C ASN A 76 4.10 35.19 -17.24
N ARG A 77 3.08 35.29 -16.37
CA ARG A 77 1.83 34.53 -16.49
C ARG A 77 1.06 34.78 -17.80
N ALA A 78 1.29 35.89 -18.49
CA ALA A 78 0.66 36.14 -19.79
C ALA A 78 1.23 35.24 -20.91
N GLY A 79 2.37 34.59 -20.67
CA GLY A 79 2.98 33.64 -21.60
C GLY A 79 2.38 32.24 -21.58
N GLY A 80 1.50 31.94 -20.62
CA GLY A 80 0.86 30.64 -20.44
C GLY A 80 1.02 30.09 -19.03
N GLU A 81 0.52 28.87 -18.82
CA GLU A 81 0.59 28.18 -17.54
C GLU A 81 1.19 26.78 -17.73
N LEU A 82 2.18 26.46 -16.92
CA LEU A 82 2.86 25.17 -16.87
C LEU A 82 2.84 24.68 -15.42
N TYR A 83 2.55 23.39 -15.25
CA TYR A 83 2.58 22.73 -13.95
C TYR A 83 3.30 21.40 -14.03
N GLU A 84 3.96 20.99 -12.95
CA GLU A 84 4.49 19.64 -12.79
C GLU A 84 3.42 18.79 -12.12
N ASP A 85 2.74 17.95 -12.91
CA ASP A 85 1.69 17.08 -12.44
C ASP A 85 2.22 15.67 -12.16
N ASN A 86 1.63 15.01 -11.16
CA ASN A 86 1.75 13.57 -10.91
C ASN A 86 0.39 12.86 -10.89
N CYS A 87 -0.68 13.57 -11.30
CA CYS A 87 -2.00 13.02 -11.51
C CYS A 87 -2.48 13.33 -12.93
N PHE A 88 -3.12 12.35 -13.57
CA PHE A 88 -3.54 12.45 -14.96
C PHE A 88 -4.90 11.79 -15.14
N TYR A 89 -5.75 12.44 -15.94
CA TYR A 89 -7.04 11.89 -16.37
C TYR A 89 -6.93 11.42 -17.81
N PHE A 90 -7.24 10.16 -18.04
CA PHE A 90 -7.27 9.54 -19.37
C PHE A 90 -8.70 9.21 -19.74
N THR A 91 -9.11 9.53 -20.96
CA THR A 91 -10.47 9.24 -21.43
C THR A 91 -10.47 8.42 -22.70
N GLN A 92 -11.37 7.44 -22.76
CA GLN A 92 -11.62 6.63 -23.95
C GLN A 92 -13.04 6.93 -24.45
N PRO A 93 -13.19 7.50 -25.65
CA PRO A 93 -14.50 7.66 -26.29
C PRO A 93 -15.14 6.29 -26.57
N ILE A 94 -16.40 6.15 -26.18
CA ILE A 94 -17.21 4.93 -26.37
C ILE A 94 -18.63 5.27 -26.81
N THR A 95 -19.30 4.30 -27.44
CA THR A 95 -20.73 4.39 -27.77
C THR A 95 -21.51 3.47 -26.83
N LYS A 96 -22.53 4.01 -26.16
CA LYS A 96 -23.44 3.27 -25.29
C LYS A 96 -24.83 3.21 -25.90
N VAL A 97 -25.61 2.21 -25.51
CA VAL A 97 -27.02 2.05 -25.92
C VAL A 97 -27.88 2.23 -24.67
N ASP A 98 -28.92 3.07 -24.74
CA ASP A 98 -29.91 3.22 -23.67
C ASP A 98 -30.96 2.08 -23.67
N ASP A 99 -31.82 2.06 -22.65
CA ASP A 99 -32.88 1.05 -22.51
C ASP A 99 -33.92 1.10 -23.66
N GLU A 100 -33.92 2.16 -24.46
CA GLU A 100 -34.77 2.36 -25.64
C GLU A 100 -34.06 1.97 -26.95
N GLY A 101 -32.82 1.45 -26.88
CA GLY A 101 -32.03 1.04 -28.03
C GLY A 101 -31.34 2.18 -28.78
N ARG A 102 -31.27 3.39 -28.22
CA ARG A 102 -30.62 4.55 -28.85
C ARG A 102 -29.15 4.63 -28.47
N GLU A 103 -28.31 4.79 -29.49
CA GLU A 103 -26.88 5.00 -29.32
C GLU A 103 -26.56 6.45 -28.92
N TYR A 104 -25.67 6.62 -27.94
CA TYR A 104 -25.12 7.91 -27.54
C TYR A 104 -23.62 7.80 -27.25
N GLN A 105 -22.90 8.91 -27.47
CA GLN A 105 -21.47 9.01 -27.16
C GLN A 105 -21.28 9.22 -25.65
N SER A 106 -20.34 8.47 -25.07
CA SER A 106 -19.92 8.53 -23.68
C SER A 106 -18.40 8.41 -23.64
N GLU A 107 -17.79 8.63 -22.48
CA GLU A 107 -16.36 8.36 -22.28
C GLU A 107 -16.19 7.45 -21.06
N ASN A 108 -15.24 6.52 -21.13
CA ASN A 108 -14.65 5.91 -19.94
C ASN A 108 -13.55 6.86 -19.45
N GLU A 109 -13.50 7.12 -18.15
CA GLU A 109 -12.51 8.01 -17.54
C GLU A 109 -11.73 7.24 -16.47
N GLU A 110 -10.40 7.34 -16.53
CA GLU A 110 -9.51 6.81 -15.52
C GLU A 110 -8.60 7.89 -14.96
N HIS A 111 -8.61 8.03 -13.64
CA HIS A 111 -7.72 8.94 -12.91
C HIS A 111 -6.55 8.15 -12.34
N VAL A 112 -5.36 8.41 -12.86
CA VAL A 112 -4.12 7.80 -12.40
C VAL A 112 -3.36 8.80 -11.54
N LYS A 113 -3.01 8.40 -10.31
CA LYS A 113 -2.20 9.20 -9.39
C LYS A 113 -0.91 8.45 -9.06
N PHE A 114 0.22 9.13 -9.18
CA PHE A 114 1.54 8.60 -8.81
C PHE A 114 2.02 9.11 -7.45
N ASN A 115 1.16 9.82 -6.73
CA ASN A 115 1.42 10.34 -5.39
C ASN A 115 0.94 9.39 -4.29
N LEU A 116 1.28 9.72 -3.05
CA LEU A 116 0.90 8.96 -1.87
C LEU A 116 -0.28 9.61 -1.14
N ASP A 117 -1.27 10.18 -1.83
CA ASP A 117 -2.38 10.87 -1.15
C ASP A 117 -3.39 9.92 -0.49
N ASP A 118 -3.58 8.72 -1.07
CA ASP A 118 -4.43 7.69 -0.49
C ASP A 118 -3.78 7.11 0.78
N ARG A 119 -4.31 7.54 1.93
CA ARG A 119 -3.82 7.15 3.25
C ARG A 119 -3.98 5.66 3.54
N ASP A 120 -5.02 5.02 3.01
CA ASP A 120 -5.25 3.59 3.22
C ASP A 120 -4.26 2.77 2.40
N PHE A 121 -3.98 3.20 1.17
CA PHE A 121 -2.92 2.61 0.36
C PHE A 121 -1.55 2.81 1.01
N ALA A 122 -1.23 4.02 1.47
CA ALA A 122 0.07 4.32 2.10
C ALA A 122 0.37 3.44 3.32
N ARG A 123 -0.62 3.27 4.22
CA ARG A 123 -0.51 2.38 5.39
C ARG A 123 -0.35 0.92 5.02
N SER A 124 -1.02 0.48 3.96
CA SER A 124 -0.92 -0.89 3.46
C SER A 124 0.44 -1.16 2.82
N TYR A 125 0.89 -0.25 1.95
CA TYR A 125 2.15 -0.37 1.22
C TYR A 125 3.36 -0.35 2.17
N TYR A 126 3.38 0.60 3.12
CA TYR A 126 4.45 0.74 4.11
C TYR A 126 4.19 -0.02 5.42
N ARG A 127 3.28 -1.00 5.42
CA ARG A 127 2.85 -1.69 6.64
C ARG A 127 4.02 -2.21 7.47
N ASP A 128 4.97 -2.87 6.83
CA ASP A 128 6.10 -3.51 7.51
C ASP A 128 7.09 -2.49 8.07
N GLU A 129 7.36 -1.41 7.34
CA GLU A 129 8.21 -0.32 7.80
C GLU A 129 7.60 0.42 8.99
N ILE A 130 6.29 0.71 8.93
CA ILE A 130 5.54 1.31 10.04
C ILE A 130 5.64 0.42 11.29
N ASN A 131 5.35 -0.88 11.13
CA ASN A 131 5.39 -1.83 12.24
C ASN A 131 6.81 -2.02 12.81
N ALA A 132 7.84 -2.04 11.96
CA ALA A 132 9.24 -2.11 12.37
C ALA A 132 9.70 -0.91 13.21
N LYS A 133 9.07 0.27 13.02
CA LYS A 133 9.28 1.46 13.87
C LYS A 133 8.54 1.40 15.21
N GLY A 134 7.88 0.29 15.53
CA GLY A 134 7.07 0.13 16.74
C GLY A 134 5.78 0.95 16.69
N LEU A 135 5.33 1.31 15.49
CA LEU A 135 4.01 1.89 15.25
C LEU A 135 3.02 0.77 14.87
N ASP A 136 1.77 1.13 14.70
CA ASP A 136 0.69 0.19 14.41
C ASP A 136 0.02 0.56 13.09
N ALA A 137 0.46 -0.05 11.99
CA ALA A 137 -0.11 0.20 10.65
C ALA A 137 -1.61 -0.11 10.56
N ASP A 138 -2.10 -0.99 11.44
CA ASP A 138 -3.47 -1.49 11.44
C ASP A 138 -4.41 -0.65 12.33
N TYR A 139 -3.95 0.47 12.93
CA TYR A 139 -4.70 1.24 13.93
C TYR A 139 -6.09 1.67 13.43
N LYS A 140 -6.20 2.06 12.16
CA LYS A 140 -7.48 2.46 11.54
C LYS A 140 -8.40 1.27 11.32
N LEU A 141 -7.87 0.14 10.85
CA LEU A 141 -8.64 -1.09 10.62
C LEU A 141 -9.26 -1.64 11.91
N LYS A 142 -8.60 -1.42 13.06
CA LYS A 142 -9.14 -1.79 14.39
C LYS A 142 -10.42 -1.06 14.77
N LEU A 143 -10.72 0.09 14.16
CA LEU A 143 -12.01 0.75 14.38
C LEU A 143 -13.17 -0.04 13.79
N GLN A 144 -12.93 -0.79 12.69
CA GLN A 144 -13.99 -1.46 11.91
C GLN A 144 -15.12 -0.49 11.54
N ASP A 145 -14.74 0.70 11.06
CA ASP A 145 -15.65 1.83 10.74
C ASP A 145 -16.51 2.35 11.90
N ASP A 146 -16.28 1.90 13.13
CA ASP A 146 -16.90 2.45 14.33
C ASP A 146 -16.07 3.60 14.91
N TYR A 147 -16.39 4.80 14.45
CA TYR A 147 -15.72 6.04 14.87
C TYR A 147 -15.94 6.40 16.35
N SER A 148 -16.92 5.79 17.03
CA SER A 148 -17.13 6.00 18.47
C SER A 148 -16.01 5.38 19.33
N LYS A 149 -15.25 4.44 18.77
CA LYS A 149 -14.10 3.79 19.43
C LYS A 149 -12.83 4.66 19.43
N ARG A 150 -12.84 5.81 18.75
CA ARG A 150 -11.71 6.75 18.75
C ARG A 150 -11.48 7.30 20.15
N ASN A 151 -10.22 7.26 20.58
CA ASN A 151 -9.80 7.72 21.90
C ASN A 151 -8.44 8.44 21.78
N PRO A 152 -7.90 9.03 22.86
CA PRO A 152 -6.61 9.71 22.80
C PRO A 152 -5.46 8.84 22.26
N VAL A 153 -5.48 7.52 22.51
CA VAL A 153 -4.46 6.58 22.01
C VAL A 153 -4.57 6.39 20.50
N TYR A 154 -5.79 6.35 19.96
CA TYR A 154 -6.01 6.33 18.51
C TYR A 154 -5.40 7.56 17.83
N TYR A 155 -5.67 8.75 18.36
CA TYR A 155 -5.16 10.00 17.79
C TYR A 155 -3.63 10.13 17.93
N ASP A 156 -3.04 9.64 19.02
CA ASP A 156 -1.58 9.55 19.17
C ASP A 156 -0.98 8.65 18.07
N MET A 157 -1.56 7.46 17.86
CA MET A 157 -1.08 6.54 16.83
C MET A 157 -1.26 7.10 15.43
N GLU A 158 -2.43 7.67 15.13
CA GLU A 158 -2.70 8.35 13.86
C GLU A 158 -1.66 9.43 13.59
N SER A 159 -1.41 10.33 14.55
CA SER A 159 -0.43 11.40 14.40
C SER A 159 0.98 10.87 14.15
N ARG A 160 1.38 9.80 14.86
CA ARG A 160 2.72 9.21 14.71
C ARG A 160 2.90 8.49 13.37
N VAL A 161 1.88 7.76 12.91
CA VAL A 161 1.89 7.09 11.60
C VAL A 161 1.85 8.11 10.47
N GLU A 162 0.98 9.12 10.56
CA GLU A 162 0.88 10.18 9.56
C GLU A 162 2.21 10.95 9.45
N LYS A 163 2.84 11.26 10.59
CA LYS A 163 4.17 11.88 10.62
C LYS A 163 5.26 11.00 9.99
N PHE A 164 5.23 9.69 10.23
CA PHE A 164 6.16 8.75 9.61
C PHE A 164 6.03 8.76 8.09
N LEU A 165 4.80 8.77 7.57
CA LEU A 165 4.51 8.81 6.14
C LEU A 165 4.74 10.19 5.49
N GLY A 166 4.96 11.25 6.28
CA GLY A 166 5.26 12.60 5.80
C GLY A 166 4.09 13.57 5.77
N TYR A 167 2.95 13.19 6.34
CA TYR A 167 1.75 14.00 6.39
C TYR A 167 1.70 14.93 7.62
N GLY A 168 0.89 15.98 7.52
CA GLY A 168 0.66 16.94 8.60
C GLY A 168 1.66 18.10 8.64
N SER A 169 1.63 18.88 9.72
CA SER A 169 2.49 20.04 9.87
C SER A 169 3.95 19.62 10.09
N ARG A 170 4.80 19.98 9.14
CA ARG A 170 6.24 19.69 9.18
C ARG A 170 6.94 20.77 9.98
N ASN A 171 7.56 20.39 11.09
CA ASN A 171 8.38 21.29 11.90
C ASN A 171 9.87 21.13 11.53
N ASP A 172 10.11 21.21 10.23
CA ASP A 172 11.41 21.08 9.60
C ASP A 172 12.03 22.48 9.45
N LYS A 173 13.02 22.79 10.28
CA LYS A 173 13.79 24.06 10.19
C LYS A 173 14.99 23.96 9.25
N THR A 174 15.29 22.78 8.70
CA THR A 174 16.55 22.46 8.03
C THR A 174 16.42 22.06 6.55
N GLY A 175 15.21 21.75 6.07
CA GLY A 175 14.91 21.38 4.68
C GLY A 175 15.42 20.01 4.22
N ASN A 176 16.11 19.26 5.08
CA ASN A 176 16.92 18.10 4.67
C ASN A 176 16.26 16.73 4.92
N THR A 177 15.05 16.67 5.47
CA THR A 177 14.36 15.38 5.68
C THR A 177 13.35 15.15 4.56
N ILE A 178 13.64 14.21 3.68
CA ILE A 178 12.70 13.73 2.66
C ILE A 178 11.81 12.67 3.33
N TYR A 179 10.50 12.85 3.27
CA TYR A 179 9.52 11.88 3.76
C TYR A 179 8.97 11.04 2.61
N HIS A 180 8.34 9.90 2.90
CA HIS A 180 7.74 9.04 1.88
C HIS A 180 6.77 9.78 0.95
N GLN A 181 5.94 10.69 1.47
CA GLN A 181 5.09 11.53 0.63
C GLN A 181 5.90 12.37 -0.38
N ASP A 182 7.05 12.92 0.03
CA ASP A 182 7.90 13.74 -0.83
C ASP A 182 8.65 12.92 -1.88
N GLU A 183 9.08 11.71 -1.51
CA GLU A 183 9.68 10.76 -2.45
C GLU A 183 8.70 10.45 -3.56
N TRP A 184 7.45 10.08 -3.20
CA TRP A 184 6.41 9.76 -4.16
C TRP A 184 5.99 10.94 -5.01
N GLU A 185 5.86 12.11 -4.38
CA GLU A 185 5.51 13.34 -5.08
C GLU A 185 6.52 13.60 -6.20
N ASN A 186 7.84 13.49 -5.93
CA ASN A 186 8.91 13.85 -6.85
C ASN A 186 9.45 12.71 -7.73
N ASP A 187 9.10 11.46 -7.43
CA ASP A 187 9.58 10.28 -8.18
C ASP A 187 8.98 10.18 -9.60
N PHE A 188 7.78 10.73 -9.83
CA PHE A 188 7.25 10.86 -11.18
C PHE A 188 6.40 12.12 -11.32
N LYS A 189 6.92 13.07 -12.11
CA LYS A 189 6.21 14.28 -12.50
C LYS A 189 6.42 14.56 -13.97
N LEU A 190 5.39 15.09 -14.63
CA LEU A 190 5.48 15.57 -16.00
C LEU A 190 5.04 17.03 -16.04
N TRP A 191 5.82 17.84 -16.76
CA TRP A 191 5.35 19.16 -17.17
C TRP A 191 4.13 19.02 -18.08
N THR A 192 3.05 19.72 -17.74
CA THR A 192 1.82 19.82 -18.51
C THR A 192 1.45 21.28 -18.75
N ILE A 193 0.74 21.52 -19.85
CA ILE A 193 0.19 22.83 -20.23
C ILE A 193 -1.24 22.94 -19.71
N GLY A 194 -1.56 24.06 -19.08
CA GLY A 194 -2.92 24.37 -18.62
C GLY A 194 -2.98 24.71 -17.14
N SER A 195 -4.12 24.44 -16.50
CA SER A 195 -4.39 24.75 -15.08
C SER A 195 -3.58 23.87 -14.10
N ASN A 196 -3.55 24.16 -12.81
CA ASN A 196 -3.02 23.23 -11.79
C ASN A 196 -3.99 22.08 -11.46
N TYR A 197 -5.23 22.13 -11.95
CA TYR A 197 -6.25 21.11 -11.67
C TYR A 197 -6.20 20.01 -12.74
N CYS A 198 -5.65 18.83 -12.41
CA CYS A 198 -5.40 17.78 -13.41
C CYS A 198 -6.65 17.28 -14.14
N HIS A 199 -7.84 17.34 -13.54
CA HIS A 199 -9.09 16.98 -14.23
C HIS A 199 -9.45 17.92 -15.39
N SER A 200 -8.90 19.14 -15.43
CA SER A 200 -9.08 20.04 -16.58
C SER A 200 -8.34 19.55 -17.83
N ARG A 201 -7.44 18.57 -17.70
CA ARG A 201 -6.66 17.94 -18.77
C ARG A 201 -7.09 16.49 -18.90
N GLN A 202 -7.82 16.19 -19.96
CA GLN A 202 -8.19 14.82 -20.31
C GLN A 202 -7.41 14.39 -21.55
N PHE A 203 -6.60 13.35 -21.39
CA PHE A 203 -5.79 12.79 -22.47
C PHE A 203 -6.54 11.63 -23.12
N LYS A 204 -6.87 11.77 -24.42
CA LYS A 204 -7.68 10.78 -25.12
C LYS A 204 -6.85 9.57 -25.48
N VAL A 205 -7.37 8.39 -25.23
CA VAL A 205 -6.65 7.12 -25.43
C VAL A 205 -7.54 6.07 -26.07
N ASP A 206 -6.90 5.06 -26.64
CA ASP A 206 -7.57 3.86 -27.14
C ASP A 206 -7.97 2.90 -26.00
N GLU A 207 -8.72 1.87 -26.37
CA GLU A 207 -9.27 0.87 -25.44
C GLU A 207 -8.19 0.08 -24.70
N ASP A 208 -7.10 -0.30 -25.37
CA ASP A 208 -6.05 -1.10 -24.75
C ASP A 208 -5.25 -0.24 -23.75
N THR A 209 -5.00 1.01 -24.11
CA THR A 209 -4.31 1.97 -23.25
C THR A 209 -5.11 2.26 -21.97
N ILE A 210 -6.43 2.50 -22.05
CA ILE A 210 -7.21 2.78 -20.84
C ILE A 210 -7.33 1.57 -19.91
N LYS A 211 -7.35 0.35 -20.45
CA LYS A 211 -7.32 -0.89 -19.65
C LYS A 211 -6.05 -1.01 -18.81
N VAL A 212 -4.90 -0.56 -19.31
CA VAL A 212 -3.67 -0.53 -18.52
C VAL A 212 -3.79 0.42 -17.33
N PHE A 213 -4.42 1.58 -17.51
CA PHE A 213 -4.69 2.53 -16.41
C PHE A 213 -5.70 1.97 -15.40
N GLN A 214 -6.71 1.24 -15.85
CA GLN A 214 -7.62 0.49 -14.98
C GLN A 214 -6.87 -0.55 -14.14
N MET A 215 -5.98 -1.33 -14.76
CA MET A 215 -5.16 -2.32 -14.05
C MET A 215 -4.28 -1.69 -12.98
N TYR A 216 -3.76 -0.48 -13.21
CA TYR A 216 -3.03 0.27 -12.19
C TYR A 216 -3.90 0.62 -10.98
N ASN A 217 -5.07 1.20 -11.22
CA ASN A 217 -6.02 1.54 -10.15
C ASN A 217 -6.48 0.28 -9.40
N GLN A 218 -6.74 -0.81 -10.11
CA GLN A 218 -7.07 -2.10 -9.51
C GLN A 218 -5.92 -2.65 -8.64
N ALA A 219 -4.66 -2.48 -9.07
CA ALA A 219 -3.50 -2.89 -8.28
C ALA A 219 -3.39 -2.10 -6.96
N VAL A 220 -3.67 -0.79 -6.99
CA VAL A 220 -3.77 0.06 -5.78
C VAL A 220 -4.84 -0.48 -4.83
N GLU A 221 -6.04 -0.77 -5.34
CA GLU A 221 -7.14 -1.33 -4.54
C GLU A 221 -6.80 -2.71 -3.97
N ASN A 222 -6.13 -3.57 -4.76
CA ASN A 222 -5.73 -4.91 -4.34
C ASN A 222 -4.73 -4.88 -3.17
N VAL A 223 -3.82 -3.91 -3.13
CA VAL A 223 -2.91 -3.69 -1.98
C VAL A 223 -3.71 -3.35 -0.72
N LYS A 224 -4.72 -2.48 -0.81
CA LYS A 224 -5.59 -2.14 0.33
C LYS A 224 -6.43 -3.33 0.79
N LEU A 225 -7.07 -4.03 -0.14
CA LEU A 225 -7.96 -5.15 0.14
C LEU A 225 -7.20 -6.32 0.79
N SER A 226 -6.04 -6.69 0.24
CA SER A 226 -5.23 -7.79 0.78
C SER A 226 -4.72 -7.49 2.20
N HIS A 227 -4.37 -6.24 2.49
CA HIS A 227 -4.05 -5.78 3.86
C HIS A 227 -5.25 -5.91 4.81
N GLN A 228 -6.43 -5.45 4.40
CA GLN A 228 -7.65 -5.58 5.19
C GLN A 228 -7.98 -7.06 5.48
N GLN A 229 -7.81 -7.94 4.49
CA GLN A 229 -8.02 -9.38 4.67
C GLN A 229 -7.00 -10.00 5.63
N LEU A 230 -5.72 -9.62 5.53
CA LEU A 230 -4.68 -10.05 6.45
C LEU A 230 -5.01 -9.64 7.89
N PHE A 231 -5.33 -8.35 8.09
CA PHE A 231 -5.72 -7.83 9.39
C PHE A 231 -6.94 -8.59 9.96
N SER A 232 -8.00 -8.75 9.16
CA SER A 232 -9.22 -9.43 9.61
C SER A 232 -8.94 -10.88 10.02
N TYR A 233 -8.11 -11.59 9.25
CA TYR A 233 -7.68 -12.94 9.59
C TYR A 233 -6.93 -12.99 10.92
N VAL A 234 -5.93 -12.12 11.11
CA VAL A 234 -5.10 -12.09 12.32
C VAL A 234 -5.95 -11.70 13.53
N GLU A 235 -6.80 -10.67 13.41
CA GLU A 235 -7.59 -10.19 14.54
C GLU A 235 -8.68 -11.18 14.97
N ASP A 236 -9.32 -11.91 14.03
CA ASP A 236 -10.24 -13.01 14.38
C ASP A 236 -9.54 -14.07 15.23
N LYS A 237 -8.35 -14.51 14.83
CA LYS A 237 -7.55 -15.50 15.56
C LYS A 237 -7.08 -14.97 16.92
N MET A 238 -6.59 -13.72 16.94
CA MET A 238 -6.11 -13.05 18.15
C MET A 238 -7.23 -12.83 19.17
N SER A 239 -8.44 -12.46 18.73
CA SER A 239 -9.57 -12.27 19.63
C SER A 239 -9.92 -13.56 20.39
N LYS A 240 -9.95 -14.71 19.69
CA LYS A 240 -10.19 -16.04 20.26
C LYS A 240 -9.05 -16.45 21.20
N LEU A 241 -7.81 -16.21 20.80
CA LEU A 241 -6.63 -16.49 21.64
C LEU A 241 -6.67 -15.67 22.94
N ARG A 242 -6.93 -14.36 22.87
CA ARG A 242 -6.99 -13.49 24.05
C ARG A 242 -8.06 -13.98 25.04
N LEU A 243 -9.21 -14.46 24.54
CA LEU A 243 -10.24 -15.06 25.40
C LEU A 243 -9.75 -16.35 26.07
N GLY A 244 -9.09 -17.24 25.33
CA GLY A 244 -8.50 -18.46 25.87
C GLY A 244 -7.43 -18.18 26.93
N LEU A 245 -6.49 -17.29 26.64
CA LEU A 245 -5.39 -16.92 27.55
C LEU A 245 -5.88 -16.33 28.87
N LYS A 246 -7.03 -15.63 28.89
CA LYS A 246 -7.65 -15.14 30.13
C LYS A 246 -8.05 -16.27 31.08
N SER A 247 -8.47 -17.42 30.53
CA SER A 247 -8.85 -18.59 31.32
C SER A 247 -7.64 -19.41 31.82
N TYR A 248 -6.47 -19.23 31.20
CA TYR A 248 -5.27 -19.99 31.55
C TYR A 248 -4.59 -19.43 32.79
N ARG A 249 -4.27 -20.33 33.73
CA ARG A 249 -3.55 -20.03 34.97
C ARG A 249 -2.06 -20.29 34.83
N TYR A 250 -1.68 -21.27 34.04
CA TYR A 250 -0.31 -21.77 33.93
C TYR A 250 0.19 -21.79 32.47
N PHE A 251 1.50 -21.66 32.29
CA PHE A 251 2.15 -21.63 30.98
C PHE A 251 1.95 -22.91 30.17
N ASP A 252 1.94 -24.08 30.83
CA ASP A 252 1.74 -25.38 30.19
C ASP A 252 0.42 -25.47 29.40
N GLN A 253 -0.62 -24.77 29.83
CA GLN A 253 -1.89 -24.66 29.09
C GLN A 253 -1.71 -23.90 27.77
N ALA A 254 -0.95 -22.80 27.80
CA ALA A 254 -0.62 -22.02 26.60
C ALA A 254 0.33 -22.80 25.67
N LYS A 255 1.29 -23.54 26.24
CA LYS A 255 2.20 -24.41 25.50
C LYS A 255 1.44 -25.54 24.79
N ALA A 256 0.53 -26.21 25.48
CA ALA A 256 -0.30 -27.26 24.88
C ALA A 256 -1.16 -26.73 23.72
N LEU A 257 -1.67 -25.50 23.82
CA LEU A 257 -2.36 -24.84 22.70
C LEU A 257 -1.40 -24.58 21.55
N ALA A 258 -0.23 -23.98 21.84
CA ALA A 258 0.78 -23.64 20.85
C ALA A 258 1.22 -24.88 20.05
N ASP A 259 1.53 -25.98 20.74
CA ASP A 259 1.93 -27.24 20.10
C ASP A 259 0.82 -27.80 19.19
N LYS A 260 -0.44 -27.66 19.60
CA LYS A 260 -1.59 -28.11 18.80
C LYS A 260 -1.81 -27.28 17.53
N VAL A 261 -1.47 -25.99 17.55
CA VAL A 261 -1.63 -25.09 16.41
C VAL A 261 -0.34 -24.88 15.62
N GLY A 262 0.76 -25.56 15.98
CA GLY A 262 2.04 -25.45 15.29
C GLY A 262 2.86 -24.20 15.63
N VAL A 263 2.58 -23.54 16.76
CA VAL A 263 3.29 -22.35 17.22
C VAL A 263 4.45 -22.75 18.13
N ALA A 264 5.67 -22.33 17.79
CA ALA A 264 6.84 -22.54 18.63
C ALA A 264 6.79 -21.61 19.86
N LEU A 265 6.39 -22.14 21.01
CA LEU A 265 6.36 -21.42 22.28
C LEU A 265 7.30 -22.07 23.31
N ASN A 266 8.23 -21.29 23.88
CA ASN A 266 9.19 -21.74 24.89
C ASN A 266 9.12 -20.89 26.16
N GLU A 267 9.55 -21.42 27.30
CA GLU A 267 9.55 -20.69 28.57
C GLU A 267 10.54 -19.52 28.60
N SER A 268 11.64 -19.60 27.84
CA SER A 268 12.66 -18.54 27.73
C SER A 268 12.09 -17.22 27.20
N VAL A 269 11.05 -17.30 26.36
CA VAL A 269 10.34 -16.13 25.81
C VAL A 269 9.68 -15.28 26.90
N LEU A 270 9.46 -15.86 28.08
CA LEU A 270 8.86 -15.14 29.22
C LEU A 270 9.89 -14.47 30.13
N ASN A 271 11.17 -14.76 29.97
CA ASN A 271 12.28 -14.21 30.78
C ASN A 271 13.10 -13.18 30.00
N GLU A 272 13.10 -13.26 28.67
CA GLU A 272 13.71 -12.25 27.82
C GLU A 272 12.71 -11.11 27.60
N SER A 273 13.10 -9.91 28.02
CA SER A 273 12.48 -8.69 27.54
C SER A 273 12.62 -8.63 26.01
N SER A 274 11.55 -8.97 25.29
CA SER A 274 11.26 -8.52 23.91
C SER A 274 12.22 -8.90 22.76
N SER A 275 13.17 -9.83 22.91
CA SER A 275 14.20 -10.08 21.88
C SER A 275 13.84 -11.08 20.76
N MET A 276 12.82 -11.94 20.90
CA MET A 276 12.41 -12.82 19.78
C MET A 276 11.42 -12.18 18.78
N ALA A 277 11.07 -10.89 18.96
CA ALA A 277 10.41 -10.10 17.91
C ALA A 277 11.35 -9.76 16.73
N LEU A 278 12.62 -10.16 16.79
CA LEU A 278 13.64 -9.93 15.76
C LEU A 278 13.73 -11.06 14.71
N SER A 279 12.91 -12.10 14.77
CA SER A 279 12.82 -13.08 13.66
C SER A 279 12.05 -12.55 12.44
N ILE A 280 11.65 -11.27 12.45
CA ILE A 280 10.99 -10.56 11.35
C ILE A 280 11.98 -10.24 10.20
N TYR A 281 13.28 -10.42 10.42
CA TYR A 281 14.29 -10.42 9.37
C TYR A 281 14.85 -11.83 9.19
N SER A 282 14.03 -12.76 8.68
CA SER A 282 14.57 -14.02 8.19
C SER A 282 15.70 -13.71 7.19
N PRO A 283 16.86 -14.41 7.25
CA PRO A 283 17.94 -14.25 6.28
C PRO A 283 17.45 -14.31 4.82
N GLU A 284 16.35 -15.03 4.55
CA GLU A 284 15.73 -15.09 3.22
C GLU A 284 15.20 -13.74 2.71
N ASN A 285 14.61 -12.90 3.57
CA ASN A 285 14.12 -11.57 3.16
C ASN A 285 15.22 -10.53 3.03
N LEU A 286 16.21 -10.60 3.92
CA LEU A 286 17.38 -9.75 3.81
C LEU A 286 18.16 -10.12 2.54
N ALA A 287 18.19 -11.40 2.16
CA ALA A 287 18.73 -11.85 0.89
C ALA A 287 17.90 -11.35 -0.30
N SER A 288 16.56 -11.44 -0.26
CA SER A 288 15.70 -10.92 -1.33
C SER A 288 15.80 -9.40 -1.54
N LEU A 289 16.03 -8.63 -0.47
CA LEU A 289 16.29 -7.19 -0.53
C LEU A 289 17.71 -6.83 -1.02
N LEU A 290 18.65 -7.77 -0.94
CA LEU A 290 20.04 -7.62 -1.36
C LEU A 290 20.34 -8.31 -2.71
N GLU A 291 19.36 -8.99 -3.31
CA GLU A 291 19.47 -9.56 -4.65
C GLU A 291 19.36 -8.46 -5.72
N ASP A 292 20.34 -8.40 -6.62
CA ASP A 292 20.28 -7.57 -7.82
C ASP A 292 19.08 -8.01 -8.67
N LYS A 293 18.07 -7.14 -8.78
CA LYS A 293 16.85 -7.41 -9.56
C LYS A 293 17.20 -7.58 -11.03
N VAL A 294 17.07 -8.81 -11.55
CA VAL A 294 17.18 -9.09 -12.99
C VAL A 294 16.01 -8.42 -13.72
N GLU A 295 16.33 -7.59 -14.71
CA GLU A 295 15.32 -6.98 -15.58
C GLU A 295 14.52 -8.05 -16.35
N LEU A 296 13.21 -8.10 -16.12
CA LEU A 296 12.31 -8.99 -16.85
C LEU A 296 12.25 -8.63 -18.34
N THR A 297 12.28 -9.64 -19.20
CA THR A 297 12.15 -9.45 -20.65
C THR A 297 10.72 -9.07 -21.02
N ARG A 298 10.54 -8.41 -22.17
CA ARG A 298 9.23 -7.93 -22.67
C ARG A 298 8.16 -9.03 -22.69
N ASP A 299 8.54 -10.26 -23.00
CA ASP A 299 7.62 -11.40 -23.10
C ASP A 299 7.15 -11.90 -21.73
N GLN A 300 8.00 -11.80 -20.70
CA GLN A 300 7.64 -12.14 -19.32
C GLN A 300 6.64 -11.13 -18.75
N LYS A 301 6.79 -9.83 -19.08
CA LYS A 301 5.85 -8.77 -18.69
C LYS A 301 4.45 -9.01 -19.30
N ILE A 302 4.40 -9.41 -20.57
CA ILE A 302 3.14 -9.73 -21.27
C ILE A 302 2.49 -11.01 -20.72
N ALA A 303 3.29 -12.02 -20.34
CA ALA A 303 2.79 -13.26 -19.76
C ALA A 303 2.18 -13.04 -18.36
N ILE A 304 2.80 -12.20 -17.53
CA ILE A 304 2.26 -11.81 -16.22
C ILE A 304 0.93 -11.06 -16.39
N ALA A 305 0.87 -10.09 -17.31
CA ALA A 305 -0.36 -9.36 -17.61
C ALA A 305 -1.51 -10.30 -18.07
N LYS A 306 -1.21 -11.29 -18.92
CA LYS A 306 -2.19 -12.30 -19.35
C LYS A 306 -2.60 -13.28 -18.25
N GLY A 307 -1.66 -13.68 -17.38
CA GLY A 307 -1.95 -14.55 -16.23
C GLY A 307 -2.87 -13.87 -15.20
N LEU A 308 -2.73 -12.56 -15.02
CA LEU A 308 -3.60 -11.77 -14.16
C LEU A 308 -5.02 -11.67 -14.72
N MET A 309 -5.19 -11.48 -16.04
CA MET A 309 -6.49 -11.49 -16.71
C MET A 309 -7.25 -12.82 -16.55
N GLN A 310 -6.53 -13.95 -16.46
CA GLN A 310 -7.16 -15.27 -16.25
C GLN A 310 -7.56 -15.55 -14.81
N GLN A 311 -6.89 -14.93 -13.81
CA GLN A 311 -7.24 -15.12 -12.40
C GLN A 311 -8.49 -14.33 -11.99
N GLU A 312 -8.78 -13.21 -12.66
CA GLU A 312 -10.01 -12.42 -12.42
C GLU A 312 -11.24 -13.03 -13.10
N ALA A 313 -11.08 -13.87 -14.12
CA ALA A 313 -12.19 -14.57 -14.78
C ALA A 313 -12.66 -15.84 -14.03
N ILE A 314 -12.00 -16.24 -12.94
CA ILE A 314 -12.25 -17.49 -12.21
C ILE A 314 -12.80 -17.26 -10.79
N ASN A 315 -12.91 -16.00 -10.32
CA ASN A 315 -13.50 -15.68 -9.01
C ASN A 315 -14.90 -15.09 -9.11
#